data_AF-A0A5T5ABY8-F1
#
_entry.id   AF-A0A5T5ABY8-F1
#
_cell.length_a   1.000
_cell.length_b   1.000
_cell.length_c   1.000
_cell.angle_alpha   90.00
_cell.angle_beta   90.00
_cell.angle_gamma   90.00
#
_symmetry.space_group_name_H-M   'P 1'
#
loop_
_entity.id
_entity.type
_entity.pdbx_description
1 polymer ?
#
loop_
_entity_poly.entity_id
_entity_poly.type
_entity_poly.pdbx_seq_one_letter_code
_entity_poly.pdbx_strand_id
1 'polypeptide(L)'
;MLYAVPQQASDSLKLIKTVLQLIASQQEVSQQLKLRVYEVIREASNLSVDKGDQLQIPSHRESISLAVEIRHTKALAQVLTKVTSEDMLEPVMARNVLEYI
;
A
#
# COMPACT_ATOMS: atom_id res chain seq x y z
N MET A 1 -10.02 -9.17 27.65
CA MET A 1 -9.17 -9.87 26.67
C MET A 1 -8.32 -8.82 25.98
N LEU A 2 -7.04 -8.71 26.35
CA LEU A 2 -6.09 -7.87 25.61
C LEU A 2 -5.74 -8.62 24.33
N TYR A 3 -6.19 -8.12 23.18
CA TYR A 3 -5.71 -8.63 21.90
C TYR A 3 -4.27 -8.14 21.73
N ALA A 4 -3.32 -9.05 21.90
CA ALA A 4 -1.96 -8.82 21.43
C ALA A 4 -2.02 -8.71 19.90
N VAL A 5 -1.82 -7.50 19.38
CA VAL A 5 -1.60 -7.29 17.95
C VAL A 5 -0.28 -7.98 17.62
N PRO A 6 -0.24 -8.99 16.74
CA PRO A 6 0.99 -9.69 16.45
C PRO A 6 1.97 -8.72 15.79
N GLN A 7 3.22 -8.71 16.26
CA GLN A 7 4.35 -7.96 15.70
C GLN A 7 4.62 -8.23 14.20
N GLN A 8 3.84 -9.11 13.56
CA GLN A 8 3.87 -9.45 12.13
C GLN A 8 3.35 -8.33 11.20
N ALA A 9 2.65 -7.32 11.73
CA ALA A 9 2.26 -6.15 10.92
C ALA A 9 3.47 -5.42 10.33
N SER A 10 4.60 -5.39 11.06
CA SER A 10 5.83 -4.72 10.62
C SER A 10 6.48 -5.35 9.39
N ASP A 11 6.30 -6.65 9.15
CA ASP A 11 6.84 -7.33 7.96
C ASP A 11 5.89 -7.24 6.76
N SER A 12 4.59 -7.05 7.01
CA SER A 12 3.58 -7.08 5.94
C SER A 12 3.76 -5.94 4.94
N LEU A 13 4.12 -4.73 5.40
CA LEU A 13 4.40 -3.60 4.49
C LEU A 13 5.83 -3.59 3.92
N LYS A 14 6.71 -4.48 4.38
CA LYS A 14 8.12 -4.47 4.02
C LYS A 14 8.35 -4.64 2.52
N LEU A 15 7.55 -5.50 1.86
CA LEU A 15 7.61 -5.67 0.41
C LEU A 15 7.28 -4.36 -0.32
N ILE A 16 6.16 -3.71 0.05
CA ILE A 16 5.70 -2.44 -0.53
C ILE A 16 6.80 -1.37 -0.36
N LYS A 17 7.29 -1.19 0.86
CA LYS A 17 8.35 -0.23 1.17
C LYS A 17 9.61 -0.49 0.36
N THR A 18 10.05 -1.74 0.29
CA THR A 18 11.24 -2.13 -0.46
C THR A 18 11.08 -1.81 -1.95
N VAL A 19 9.97 -2.20 -2.57
CA VAL A 19 9.73 -1.93 -3.99
C VAL A 19 9.64 -0.42 -4.25
N LEU A 20 8.94 0.34 -3.42
CA LEU A 20 8.89 1.80 -3.55
C LEU A 20 10.27 2.44 -3.36
N GLN A 21 11.12 1.93 -2.46
CA GLN A 21 12.49 2.41 -2.27
C GLN A 21 13.36 2.14 -3.50
N LEU A 22 13.22 0.97 -4.13
CA LEU A 22 13.91 0.65 -5.38
C LEU A 22 13.49 1.62 -6.51
N ILE A 23 12.19 1.86 -6.65
CA ILE A 23 11.65 2.82 -7.63
C ILE A 23 12.14 4.24 -7.32
N ALA A 24 12.07 4.68 -6.06
CA ALA A 24 12.54 6.00 -5.62
C ALA A 24 14.05 6.21 -5.85
N SER A 25 14.82 5.13 -5.79
CA SER A 25 16.26 5.10 -6.07
C SER A 25 16.58 4.96 -7.56
N GLN A 26 15.56 5.02 -8.43
CA GLN A 26 15.68 4.86 -9.89
C GLN A 26 16.30 3.52 -10.31
N GLN A 27 16.17 2.48 -9.47
CA GLN A 27 16.57 1.14 -9.85
C GLN A 27 15.52 0.51 -10.75
N GLU A 28 15.96 -0.33 -11.67
CA GLU A 28 15.04 -1.12 -12.48
C GLU A 28 14.26 -2.09 -11.58
N VAL A 29 12.94 -1.96 -11.60
CA VAL A 29 12.02 -2.88 -10.93
C VAL A 29 11.22 -3.59 -12.00
N SER A 30 11.09 -4.91 -11.86
CA SER A 30 10.32 -5.71 -12.80
C SER A 30 8.87 -5.23 -12.87
N GLN A 31 8.28 -5.30 -14.07
CA GLN A 31 6.88 -4.92 -14.27
C GLN A 31 5.94 -5.74 -13.36
N GLN A 32 6.25 -7.02 -13.13
CA GLN A 32 5.48 -7.88 -12.22
C GLN A 32 5.46 -7.36 -10.77
N LEU A 33 6.58 -6.82 -10.27
CA LEU A 33 6.63 -6.23 -8.93
C LEU A 33 5.87 -4.90 -8.87
N LYS A 34 5.96 -4.06 -9.91
CA LYS A 34 5.16 -2.84 -10.00
C LYS A 34 3.66 -3.13 -10.03
N LEU A 35 3.23 -4.07 -10.87
CA LEU A 35 1.85 -4.53 -10.96
C LEU A 35 1.36 -5.00 -9.58
N ARG A 36 2.15 -5.84 -8.91
CA ARG A 36 1.80 -6.34 -7.56
C ARG A 36 1.62 -5.21 -6.54
N VAL A 37 2.51 -4.22 -6.52
CA VAL A 37 2.38 -3.07 -5.62
C VAL A 37 1.13 -2.24 -5.96
N TYR A 38 0.84 -2.06 -7.25
CA TYR A 38 -0.36 -1.38 -7.70
C TYR A 38 -1.64 -2.12 -7.27
N GLU A 39 -1.69 -3.45 -7.43
CA GLU A 39 -2.82 -4.28 -6.97
C GLU A 39 -3.07 -4.12 -5.47
N VAL A 40 -1.99 -4.13 -4.66
CA VAL A 40 -2.06 -3.89 -3.22
C VAL A 40 -2.59 -2.49 -2.90
N ILE A 41 -2.11 -1.44 -3.57
CA ILE A 41 -2.59 -0.07 -3.37
C ILE A 41 -4.07 0.04 -3.72
N ARG A 42 -4.50 -0.56 -4.84
CA ARG A 42 -5.88 -0.53 -5.30
C ARG A 42 -6.80 -1.26 -4.32
N GLU A 43 -6.41 -2.45 -3.88
CA GLU A 43 -7.15 -3.23 -2.90
C GLU A 43 -7.20 -2.53 -1.53
N ALA A 44 -6.07 -2.01 -1.04
CA ALA A 44 -6.01 -1.24 0.20
C ALA A 44 -6.91 0.00 0.18
N SER A 45 -6.93 0.72 -0.94
CA SER A 45 -7.81 1.89 -1.13
C SER A 45 -9.27 1.48 -1.04
N ASN A 46 -9.66 0.36 -1.66
CA ASN A 46 -11.01 -0.17 -1.57
C ASN A 46 -11.40 -0.61 -0.15
N LEU A 47 -10.47 -1.25 0.57
CA LEU A 47 -10.66 -1.67 1.97
C LEU A 47 -10.71 -0.48 2.93
N SER A 48 -10.01 0.61 2.61
CA SER A 48 -9.94 1.79 3.48
C SER A 48 -11.28 2.51 3.59
N VAL A 49 -12.13 2.43 2.56
CA VAL A 49 -13.48 3.01 2.53
C VAL A 49 -14.43 2.09 3.29
N ASP A 50 -15.15 2.64 4.26
CA ASP A 50 -16.19 1.90 4.97
C ASP A 50 -17.39 1.65 4.02
N LYS A 51 -17.59 0.41 3.60
CA LYS A 51 -18.64 -0.01 2.66
C LYS A 51 -19.79 -0.77 3.34
N GLY A 52 -19.90 -0.74 4.67
CA GLY A 52 -20.95 -1.47 5.39
C GLY A 52 -20.80 -3.00 5.27
N ASP A 53 -21.91 -3.71 5.07
CA ASP A 53 -22.01 -5.19 5.14
C ASP A 53 -21.31 -5.99 4.01
N GLN A 54 -20.60 -5.33 3.09
CA GLN A 54 -19.80 -6.04 2.09
C GLN A 54 -18.46 -6.51 2.69
N LEU A 55 -18.47 -7.73 3.23
CA LEU A 55 -17.26 -8.48 3.57
C LEU A 55 -16.47 -8.81 2.29
N GLN A 56 -15.50 -7.96 1.95
CA GLN A 56 -14.51 -8.26 0.91
C GLN A 56 -13.35 -9.04 1.54
N ILE A 57 -13.07 -10.22 1.00
CA ILE A 57 -11.89 -11.00 1.40
C ILE A 57 -10.70 -10.47 0.60
N PRO A 58 -9.69 -9.87 1.26
CA PRO A 58 -8.53 -9.33 0.57
C PRO A 58 -7.63 -10.44 0.02
N SER A 59 -7.12 -10.22 -1.18
CA SER A 59 -6.20 -11.12 -1.89
C SER A 59 -4.77 -10.99 -1.37
N HIS A 60 -4.42 -9.84 -0.80
CA HIS A 60 -3.08 -9.55 -0.32
C HIS A 60 -3.10 -9.09 1.13
N ARG A 61 -2.24 -9.69 1.97
CA ARG A 61 -2.13 -9.32 3.39
C ARG A 61 -1.59 -7.91 3.55
N GLU A 62 -0.74 -7.49 2.63
CA GLU A 62 -0.16 -6.16 2.55
C GLU A 62 -1.25 -5.10 2.38
N SER A 63 -2.34 -5.41 1.65
CA SER A 63 -3.47 -4.50 1.46
C SER A 63 -4.20 -4.17 2.74
N ILE A 64 -4.31 -5.14 3.66
CA ILE A 64 -4.94 -4.94 4.98
C ILE A 64 -4.12 -3.95 5.79
N SER A 65 -2.81 -4.18 5.85
CA SER A 65 -1.89 -3.32 6.60
C SER A 65 -1.89 -1.91 6.01
N LEU A 66 -1.82 -1.79 4.68
CA LEU A 66 -1.85 -0.50 3.99
C LEU A 66 -3.20 0.21 4.17
N ALA A 67 -4.32 -0.51 4.19
CA ALA A 67 -5.64 0.08 4.44
C ALA A 67 -5.76 0.66 5.85
N VAL A 68 -5.15 0.03 6.85
CA VAL A 68 -5.07 0.58 8.22
C VAL A 68 -4.26 1.88 8.20
N GLU A 69 -3.10 1.90 7.55
CA GLU A 69 -2.29 3.13 7.42
C GLU A 69 -3.06 4.25 6.68
N ILE A 70 -3.78 3.94 5.61
CA ILE A 70 -4.59 4.90 4.85
C ILE A 70 -5.67 5.55 5.74
N ARG A 71 -6.34 4.74 6.57
CA ARG A 71 -7.38 5.22 7.51
C ARG A 71 -6.79 6.15 8.59
N HIS A 72 -5.54 5.91 8.99
CA HIS A 72 -4.86 6.68 10.02
C HIS A 72 -4.18 7.95 9.46
N THR A 73 -3.79 7.92 8.18
CA THR A 73 -2.97 8.97 7.56
C THR A 73 -3.66 9.57 6.33
N LYS A 74 -4.37 10.69 6.53
CA LYS A 74 -5.10 11.39 5.45
C LYS A 74 -4.21 11.78 4.26
N ALA A 75 -2.96 12.16 4.51
CA ALA A 75 -2.02 12.52 3.46
C ALA A 75 -1.66 11.32 2.58
N LEU A 76 -1.44 10.15 3.18
CA LEU A 76 -1.22 8.90 2.45
C LEU A 76 -2.41 8.56 1.55
N ALA A 77 -3.63 8.68 2.09
CA ALA A 77 -4.85 8.47 1.31
C ALA A 77 -4.89 9.37 0.06
N GLN A 78 -4.60 10.67 0.22
CA GLN A 78 -4.57 11.62 -0.88
C GLN A 78 -3.49 11.31 -1.92
N VAL A 79 -2.30 10.88 -1.50
CA VAL A 79 -1.24 10.47 -2.43
C VAL A 79 -1.67 9.23 -3.21
N LEU A 80 -2.18 8.20 -2.53
CA LEU A 80 -2.55 6.93 -3.16
C LEU A 80 -3.77 7.04 -4.09
N THR A 81 -4.68 7.98 -3.87
CA THR A 81 -5.78 8.25 -4.83
C THR A 81 -5.30 8.71 -6.20
N LYS A 82 -4.06 9.22 -6.32
CA LYS A 82 -3.46 9.62 -7.59
C LYS A 82 -2.85 8.45 -8.36
N VAL A 83 -2.71 7.27 -7.74
CA VAL A 83 -2.13 6.08 -8.37
C VAL A 83 -3.26 5.28 -9.04
N THR A 84 -3.52 5.57 -10.32
CA THR A 84 -4.59 4.90 -11.09
C THR A 84 -4.08 3.80 -12.03
N SER A 85 -2.76 3.65 -12.16
CA SER A 85 -2.11 2.58 -12.91
C SER A 85 -0.72 2.28 -12.33
N GLU A 86 -0.17 1.12 -12.68
CA GLU A 86 1.20 0.72 -12.31
C GLU A 86 2.28 1.65 -12.87
N ASP A 87 2.03 2.25 -14.04
CA ASP A 87 2.97 3.18 -14.69
C ASP A 87 3.20 4.44 -13.87
N MET A 88 2.22 4.85 -13.05
CA MET A 88 2.33 6.01 -12.15
C MET A 88 3.22 5.74 -10.93
N LEU A 89 3.65 4.49 -10.72
CA LEU A 89 4.69 4.14 -9.74
C LEU A 89 6.07 4.52 -10.28
N GLU A 90 6.28 5.83 -10.36
CA GLU A 90 7.52 6.49 -10.76
C GLU A 90 8.31 6.98 -9.54
N PRO A 91 9.60 7.34 -9.69
CA PRO A 91 10.45 7.72 -8.55
C PRO A 91 9.87 8.83 -7.67
N VAL A 92 9.23 9.84 -8.26
CA VAL A 92 8.61 10.94 -7.51
C VAL A 92 7.40 10.46 -6.70
N MET A 93 6.51 9.68 -7.32
CA MET A 93 5.35 9.12 -6.64
C MET A 93 5.78 8.19 -5.51
N ALA A 94 6.78 7.33 -5.75
CA ALA A 94 7.28 6.40 -4.75
C ALA A 94 7.86 7.12 -3.52
N ARG A 95 8.60 8.21 -3.71
CA ARG A 95 9.07 9.06 -2.59
C ARG A 95 7.90 9.66 -1.81
N ASN A 96 6.92 10.22 -2.52
CA ASN A 96 5.75 10.82 -1.89
C ASN A 96 4.96 9.81 -1.06
N VAL A 97 4.85 8.54 -1.50
CA VAL A 97 4.19 7.49 -0.72
C VAL A 97 5.03 7.11 0.51
N LEU A 98 6.35 6.95 0.35
CA LEU A 98 7.28 6.57 1.41
C LEU A 98 7.37 7.59 2.54
N GLU A 99 7.08 8.87 2.30
CA GLU A 99 7.01 9.89 3.35
C GLU A 99 5.93 9.60 4.40
N TYR A 100 4.92 8.79 4.07
CA TYR A 100 3.75 8.55 4.91
C TYR A 100 3.57 7.08 5.34
N ILE A 101 4.48 6.16 4.99
CA ILE A 101 4.39 4.73 5.36
C ILE A 101 5.57 4.16 6.13
#